data_AF-A0A0W0XT19-F1
#
_entry.id   AF-A0A0W0XT19-F1
#
_cell.length_a   1.000
_cell.length_b   1.000
_cell.length_c   1.000
_cell.angle_alpha   90.00
_cell.angle_beta   90.00
_cell.angle_gamma   90.00
#
_symmetry.space_group_name_H-M   'P 1'
#
loop_
_entity.id
_entity.type
_entity.pdbx_description
1 polymer ?
#
loop_
_entity_poly.entity_id
_entity_poly.type
_entity_poly.pdbx_seq_one_letter_code
_entity_poly.pdbx_strand_id
1 'polypeptide(L)'
;METVFIETNAINSCFDEGISGQELNSILQKKKLTPIVSQHSTYELARTFVDHNTREKGKKLFNILFDLNPIYSCETKELLKRELTHLENKNKSIDYLMEPSIKSKLDEALHNICNDNIKSDYFKFINEREIAFDSDKKLFEKLYGNKNEPNFDAFITKIINNRNIIKIIHEFTDINLNIIQSEKLISSISCYKAIYAAIRANTYLNYLAINNKKIPKKDRTYDYHHLIDSVYCGYFVTDDRKLTKAAPFISSIEIISFSELLNF
;
A
#
# COMPACT_ATOMS: atom_id res chain seq x y z
N MET A 1 -2.17 -17.73 -12.97
CA MET A 1 -1.02 -17.55 -12.08
C MET A 1 -1.48 -16.61 -11.00
N GLU A 2 -1.38 -16.99 -9.73
CA GLU A 2 -1.81 -16.15 -8.63
C GLU A 2 -0.71 -15.11 -8.31
N THR A 3 -1.09 -14.00 -7.70
CA THR A 3 -0.18 -12.91 -7.34
C THR A 3 -0.05 -12.83 -5.82
N VAL A 4 1.15 -12.53 -5.36
CA VAL A 4 1.46 -12.37 -3.94
C VAL A 4 2.12 -11.02 -3.73
N PHE A 5 1.53 -10.20 -2.88
CA PHE A 5 2.11 -8.92 -2.50
C PHE A 5 3.20 -9.14 -1.46
N ILE A 6 4.43 -8.71 -1.76
CA ILE A 6 5.58 -8.80 -0.87
C ILE A 6 5.78 -7.43 -0.22
N GLU A 7 5.37 -7.30 1.04
CA GLU A 7 5.50 -6.08 1.81
C GLU A 7 6.94 -5.87 2.34
N THR A 8 7.27 -4.65 2.74
CA THR A 8 8.60 -4.26 3.23
C THR A 8 9.12 -5.14 4.37
N ASN A 9 8.29 -5.55 5.34
CA ASN A 9 8.74 -6.48 6.39
C ASN A 9 9.14 -7.84 5.82
N ALA A 10 8.44 -8.37 4.82
CA ALA A 10 8.84 -9.64 4.20
C ALA A 10 10.21 -9.57 3.51
N ILE A 11 10.53 -8.43 2.89
CA ILE A 11 11.88 -8.17 2.33
C ILE A 11 12.92 -8.04 3.45
N ASN A 12 12.58 -7.42 4.58
CA ASN A 12 13.46 -7.39 5.75
C ASN A 12 13.67 -8.79 6.34
N SER A 13 12.63 -9.64 6.41
CA SER A 13 12.76 -11.03 6.86
C SER A 13 13.70 -11.84 5.95
N CYS A 14 13.66 -11.62 4.63
CA CYS A 14 14.65 -12.21 3.72
C CYS A 14 16.08 -11.82 4.10
N PHE A 15 16.31 -10.52 4.36
CA PHE A 15 17.63 -10.02 4.76
C PHE A 15 18.09 -10.61 6.11
N ASP A 16 17.19 -10.67 7.10
CA ASP A 16 17.50 -11.14 8.45
C ASP A 16 17.74 -12.67 8.48
N GLU A 17 17.04 -13.44 7.64
CA GLU A 17 17.20 -14.89 7.50
C GLU A 17 18.28 -15.30 6.49
N GLY A 18 18.89 -14.35 5.78
CA GLY A 18 19.93 -14.62 4.79
C GLY A 18 19.41 -15.24 3.48
N ILE A 19 18.13 -15.05 3.17
CA ILE A 19 17.49 -15.53 1.94
C ILE A 19 17.68 -14.49 0.84
N SER A 20 18.27 -14.91 -0.28
CA SER A 20 18.45 -14.07 -1.46
C SER A 20 17.15 -13.84 -2.24
N GLY A 21 17.11 -12.80 -3.07
CA GLY A 21 15.98 -12.56 -3.96
C GLY A 21 15.76 -13.69 -4.97
N GLN A 22 16.84 -14.31 -5.48
CA GLN A 22 16.71 -15.45 -6.41
C GLN A 22 16.12 -16.69 -5.71
N GLU A 23 16.51 -16.96 -4.47
CA GLU A 23 15.94 -18.05 -3.67
C GLU A 23 14.45 -17.82 -3.43
N LEU A 24 14.05 -16.62 -2.99
CA LEU A 24 12.65 -16.27 -2.80
C LEU A 24 11.86 -16.40 -4.12
N ASN A 25 12.37 -15.86 -5.22
CA ASN A 25 11.74 -15.98 -6.55
C ASN A 25 11.56 -17.46 -6.95
N SER A 26 12.58 -18.29 -6.71
CA SER A 26 12.51 -19.74 -6.99
C SER A 26 11.43 -20.43 -6.16
N ILE A 27 11.27 -20.05 -4.89
CA ILE A 27 10.20 -20.55 -4.01
C ILE A 27 8.82 -20.14 -4.56
N LEU A 28 8.65 -18.86 -4.91
CA LEU A 28 7.38 -18.35 -5.46
C LEU A 28 7.02 -19.01 -6.80
N GLN A 29 7.99 -19.21 -7.70
CA GLN A 29 7.78 -19.89 -8.98
C GLN A 29 7.33 -21.34 -8.80
N LYS A 30 7.95 -22.09 -7.87
CA LYS A 30 7.51 -23.47 -7.54
C LYS A 30 6.05 -23.51 -7.07
N LYS A 31 5.60 -22.47 -6.38
CA LYS A 31 4.22 -22.28 -5.91
C LYS A 31 3.30 -21.62 -6.95
N LYS A 32 3.80 -21.30 -8.15
CA LYS A 32 3.06 -20.58 -9.22
C LYS A 32 2.52 -19.21 -8.76
N LEU A 33 3.25 -18.56 -7.86
CA LEU A 33 2.98 -17.22 -7.35
C LEU A 33 3.86 -16.18 -8.06
N THR A 34 3.25 -15.05 -8.39
CA THR A 34 3.94 -13.91 -9.00
C THR A 34 4.16 -12.84 -7.95
N PRO A 35 5.41 -12.47 -7.63
CA PRO A 35 5.67 -11.40 -6.67
C PRO A 35 5.22 -10.05 -7.20
N ILE A 36 4.41 -9.35 -6.42
CA ILE A 36 4.02 -7.96 -6.61
C ILE A 36 4.65 -7.12 -5.50
N VAL A 37 5.23 -5.97 -5.86
CA VAL A 37 5.75 -4.98 -4.90
C VAL A 37 5.18 -3.61 -5.27
N SER A 38 4.78 -2.80 -4.30
CA SER A 38 4.33 -1.43 -4.59
C SER A 38 5.47 -0.44 -4.66
N GLN A 39 5.22 0.69 -5.30
CA GLN A 39 6.13 1.83 -5.21
C GLN A 39 6.32 2.30 -3.76
N HIS A 40 5.31 2.11 -2.91
CA HIS A 40 5.40 2.45 -1.50
C HIS A 40 6.44 1.60 -0.78
N SER A 41 6.43 0.26 -0.97
CA SER A 41 7.45 -0.62 -0.41
C SER A 41 8.86 -0.26 -0.89
N THR A 42 9.01 0.00 -2.20
CA THR A 42 10.30 0.43 -2.75
C THR A 42 10.80 1.72 -2.09
N TYR A 43 9.90 2.69 -1.88
CA TYR A 43 10.23 3.92 -1.19
C TYR A 43 10.63 3.68 0.27
N GLU A 44 9.90 2.84 1.01
CA GLU A 44 10.23 2.52 2.40
C GLU A 44 11.61 1.87 2.54
N LEU A 45 11.93 0.93 1.64
CA LEU A 45 13.26 0.36 1.55
C LEU A 45 14.30 1.45 1.24
N ALA A 46 13.98 2.39 0.34
CA ALA A 46 14.89 3.47 -0.05
C ALA A 46 15.26 4.41 1.10
N ARG A 47 14.42 4.53 2.14
CA ARG A 47 14.71 5.35 3.33
C ARG A 47 15.97 4.89 4.07
N THR A 48 16.40 3.64 3.90
CA THR A 48 17.67 3.14 4.45
C THR A 48 18.91 3.82 3.86
N PHE A 49 18.80 4.53 2.73
CA PHE A 49 19.91 5.28 2.16
C PHE A 49 20.11 6.67 2.79
N VAL A 50 19.10 7.19 3.50
CA VAL A 50 19.13 8.53 4.11
C VAL A 50 20.22 8.62 5.17
N ASP A 51 20.30 7.64 6.08
CA ASP A 51 21.38 7.53 7.05
C ASP A 51 22.57 6.77 6.43
N HIS A 52 23.75 7.37 6.51
CA HIS A 52 25.01 6.76 6.09
C HIS A 52 25.26 5.39 6.74
N ASN A 53 24.85 5.21 8.00
CA ASN A 53 25.07 3.97 8.74
C ASN A 53 24.22 2.79 8.24
N THR A 54 23.10 3.07 7.56
CA THR A 54 22.17 2.04 7.08
C THR A 54 22.29 1.77 5.57
N ARG A 55 23.18 2.46 4.85
CA ARG A 55 23.34 2.32 3.40
C ARG A 55 23.69 0.91 2.95
N GLU A 56 24.59 0.23 3.65
CA GLU A 56 24.96 -1.15 3.32
C GLU A 56 23.79 -2.12 3.50
N LYS A 57 22.92 -1.87 4.50
CA LYS A 57 21.64 -2.60 4.61
C LYS A 57 20.75 -2.29 3.41
N GLY A 58 20.61 -1.02 3.04
CA GLY A 58 19.84 -0.59 1.88
C GLY A 58 20.25 -1.27 0.57
N LYS A 59 21.56 -1.34 0.29
CA LYS A 59 22.08 -2.06 -0.88
C LYS A 59 21.66 -3.52 -0.88
N LYS A 60 21.79 -4.21 0.25
CA LYS A 60 21.41 -5.63 0.37
C LYS A 60 19.90 -5.84 0.17
N LEU A 61 19.06 -4.97 0.73
CA LEU A 61 17.61 -5.00 0.52
C LEU A 61 17.24 -4.76 -0.95
N PHE A 62 17.92 -3.84 -1.63
CA PHE A 62 17.69 -3.56 -3.05
C PHE A 62 18.20 -4.69 -3.96
N ASN A 63 19.30 -5.37 -3.59
CA ASN A 63 19.73 -6.59 -4.26
C ASN A 63 18.68 -7.69 -4.14
N ILE A 64 18.11 -7.91 -2.94
CA ILE A 64 17.00 -8.86 -2.76
C ILE A 64 15.82 -8.48 -3.67
N LEU A 65 15.42 -7.20 -3.70
CA LEU A 65 14.32 -6.73 -4.55
C LEU A 65 14.61 -6.91 -6.05
N PHE A 66 15.84 -6.60 -6.48
CA PHE A 66 16.28 -6.75 -7.87
C PHE A 66 16.25 -8.22 -8.31
N ASP A 67 16.81 -9.11 -7.49
CA ASP A 67 16.90 -10.54 -7.76
C ASP A 67 15.55 -11.26 -7.64
N LEU A 68 14.64 -10.74 -6.81
CA LEU A 68 13.25 -11.17 -6.74
C LEU A 68 12.53 -10.95 -8.08
N ASN A 69 12.92 -9.91 -8.83
CA ASN A 69 12.33 -9.51 -10.10
C ASN A 69 10.78 -9.39 -10.06
N PRO A 70 10.21 -8.58 -9.14
CA PRO A 70 8.77 -8.46 -9.00
C PRO A 70 8.13 -7.68 -10.15
N ILE A 71 6.81 -7.87 -10.30
CA ILE A 71 5.98 -6.90 -11.02
C ILE A 71 5.62 -5.79 -10.05
N TYR A 72 5.60 -4.55 -10.52
CA TYR A 72 5.26 -3.42 -9.66
C TYR A 72 3.80 -3.03 -9.78
N SER A 73 3.12 -2.77 -8.65
CA SER A 73 1.81 -2.13 -8.65
C SER A 73 1.94 -0.63 -8.93
N CYS A 74 0.88 -0.01 -9.44
CA CYS A 74 0.80 1.45 -9.49
C CYS A 74 0.67 2.04 -8.07
N GLU A 75 0.82 3.36 -7.96
CA GLU A 75 0.61 4.05 -6.68
C GLU A 75 -0.86 4.01 -6.25
N THR A 76 -1.11 4.00 -4.94
CA THR A 76 -2.47 4.03 -4.35
C THR A 76 -3.36 5.07 -5.03
N LYS A 77 -2.89 6.32 -5.15
CA LYS A 77 -3.65 7.41 -5.77
C LYS A 77 -4.03 7.12 -7.22
N GLU A 78 -3.11 6.54 -7.99
CA GLU A 78 -3.36 6.15 -9.38
C GLU A 78 -4.36 4.98 -9.45
N LEU A 79 -4.24 3.99 -8.57
CA LEU A 79 -5.19 2.88 -8.47
C LEU A 79 -6.62 3.37 -8.20
N LEU A 80 -6.78 4.30 -7.26
CA LEU A 80 -8.07 4.92 -6.95
C LEU A 80 -8.64 5.69 -8.15
N LYS A 81 -7.80 6.44 -8.88
CA LYS A 81 -8.21 7.15 -10.10
C LYS A 81 -8.66 6.19 -11.20
N ARG A 82 -8.00 5.04 -11.35
CA ARG A 82 -8.38 4.00 -12.32
C ARG A 82 -9.73 3.39 -11.98
N GLU A 83 -10.00 3.13 -10.70
CA GLU A 83 -11.33 2.68 -10.25
C GLU A 83 -12.42 3.75 -10.49
N LEU A 84 -12.15 5.03 -10.22
CA LEU A 84 -13.08 6.12 -10.54
C LEU A 84 -13.32 6.26 -12.05
N THR A 85 -12.29 6.04 -12.88
CA THR A 85 -12.45 6.03 -14.34
C THR A 85 -13.31 4.84 -14.78
N HIS A 86 -13.15 3.67 -14.14
CA HIS A 86 -14.00 2.50 -14.38
C HIS A 86 -15.46 2.72 -13.97
N LEU A 87 -15.69 3.49 -12.89
CA LEU A 87 -17.02 3.92 -12.49
C LEU A 87 -17.74 4.67 -13.62
N GLU A 88 -17.04 5.48 -14.40
CA GLU A 88 -17.59 6.17 -15.56
C GLU A 88 -17.71 5.26 -16.78
N ASN A 89 -16.69 4.44 -17.03
CA ASN A 89 -16.60 3.58 -18.20
C ASN A 89 -16.40 2.10 -17.83
N LYS A 90 -17.52 1.39 -17.63
CA LYS A 90 -17.57 -0.01 -17.20
C LYS A 90 -16.86 -1.01 -18.13
N ASN A 91 -16.52 -0.61 -19.35
CA ASN A 91 -15.88 -1.48 -20.33
C ASN A 91 -14.35 -1.54 -20.19
N LYS A 92 -13.74 -0.67 -19.38
CA LYS A 92 -12.29 -0.64 -19.19
C LYS A 92 -11.90 -1.53 -18.01
N SER A 93 -11.00 -2.49 -18.18
CA SER A 93 -10.47 -3.24 -17.03
C SER A 93 -9.69 -2.30 -16.08
N ILE A 94 -9.71 -2.61 -14.78
CA ILE A 94 -8.90 -1.92 -13.79
C ILE A 94 -7.53 -2.61 -13.80
N ASP A 95 -6.57 -1.98 -14.48
CA ASP A 95 -5.17 -2.39 -14.39
C ASP A 95 -4.57 -1.80 -13.11
N TYR A 96 -4.05 -2.63 -12.22
CA TYR A 96 -3.41 -2.21 -10.97
C TYR A 96 -1.87 -2.23 -11.07
N LEU A 97 -1.33 -2.55 -12.24
CA LEU A 97 0.10 -2.62 -12.47
C LEU A 97 0.66 -1.25 -12.87
N MET A 98 1.94 -1.07 -12.58
CA MET A 98 2.72 0.09 -12.98
C MET A 98 2.87 0.14 -14.51
N GLU A 99 2.82 1.33 -15.07
CA GLU A 99 3.07 1.53 -16.50
C GLU A 99 4.50 1.11 -16.90
N PRO A 100 4.70 0.50 -18.09
CA PRO A 100 6.03 0.06 -18.54
C PRO A 100 7.09 1.17 -18.57
N SER A 101 6.69 2.41 -18.91
CA SER A 101 7.57 3.57 -18.95
C SER A 101 8.11 3.96 -17.56
N ILE A 102 7.27 3.84 -16.53
CA ILE A 102 7.65 4.09 -15.14
C ILE A 102 8.49 2.92 -14.63
N LYS A 103 8.09 1.68 -14.96
CA LYS A 103 8.85 0.48 -14.60
C LYS A 103 10.28 0.53 -15.11
N SER A 104 10.49 0.93 -16.37
CA SER A 104 11.83 1.02 -16.94
C SER A 104 12.74 2.00 -16.18
N LYS A 105 12.19 3.13 -15.70
CA LYS A 105 12.94 4.08 -14.87
C LYS A 105 13.24 3.52 -13.49
N LEU A 106 12.31 2.77 -12.92
CA LEU A 106 12.52 2.07 -11.65
C LEU A 106 13.60 0.98 -11.80
N ASP A 107 13.56 0.17 -12.84
CA ASP A 107 14.57 -0.86 -13.11
C ASP A 107 15.97 -0.24 -13.27
N GLU A 108 16.08 0.87 -14.00
CA GLU A 108 17.34 1.64 -14.10
C GLU A 108 17.81 2.14 -12.73
N ALA A 109 16.87 2.58 -11.89
CA ALA A 109 17.19 3.06 -10.55
C ALA A 109 17.71 1.95 -9.64
N LEU A 110 17.03 0.80 -9.64
CA LEU A 110 17.47 -0.39 -8.90
C LEU A 110 18.87 -0.82 -9.36
N HIS A 111 19.09 -0.90 -10.67
CA HIS A 111 20.39 -1.27 -11.23
C HIS A 111 21.51 -0.30 -10.81
N ASN A 112 21.25 1.01 -10.80
CA ASN A 112 22.22 2.00 -10.34
C ASN A 112 22.54 1.85 -8.85
N ILE A 113 21.52 1.60 -8.01
CA ILE A 113 21.69 1.40 -6.57
C ILE A 113 22.53 0.15 -6.28
N CYS A 114 22.25 -0.96 -6.97
CA CYS A 114 22.99 -2.22 -6.81
C CYS A 114 24.47 -2.12 -7.22
N ASN A 115 24.82 -1.14 -8.08
CA ASN A 115 26.18 -0.89 -8.57
C ASN A 115 26.88 0.31 -7.90
N ASP A 116 26.41 0.75 -6.72
CA ASP A 116 26.98 1.89 -5.98
C ASP A 116 26.94 3.25 -6.73
N ASN A 117 26.09 3.36 -7.74
CA ASN A 117 25.91 4.58 -8.53
C ASN A 117 24.70 5.40 -8.06
N ILE A 118 24.67 5.75 -6.77
CA ILE A 118 23.55 6.47 -6.16
C ILE A 118 23.61 7.95 -6.54
N LYS A 119 22.75 8.37 -7.48
CA LYS A 119 22.58 9.76 -7.92
C LYS A 119 21.97 10.64 -6.81
N SER A 120 22.31 11.92 -6.77
CA SER A 120 21.76 12.89 -5.82
C SER A 120 20.23 13.03 -5.89
N ASP A 121 19.66 12.81 -7.08
CA ASP A 121 18.22 12.92 -7.32
C ASP A 121 17.40 11.89 -6.52
N TYR A 122 18.00 10.76 -6.10
CA TYR A 122 17.32 9.79 -5.24
C TYR A 122 17.00 10.37 -3.87
N PHE A 123 17.93 11.12 -3.28
CA PHE A 123 17.70 11.77 -1.98
C PHE A 123 16.64 12.85 -2.08
N LYS A 124 16.61 13.58 -3.20
CA LYS A 124 15.56 14.55 -3.49
C LYS A 124 14.19 13.87 -3.57
N PHE A 125 14.08 12.76 -4.30
CA PHE A 125 12.85 11.98 -4.39
C PHE A 125 12.36 11.48 -3.02
N ILE A 126 13.25 10.92 -2.19
CA ILE A 126 12.90 10.43 -0.85
C ILE A 126 12.36 11.57 0.02
N ASN A 127 13.03 12.74 -0.01
CA ASN A 127 12.61 13.91 0.75
C ASN A 127 11.28 14.48 0.26
N GLU A 128 11.07 14.59 -1.05
CA GLU A 128 9.79 15.04 -1.63
C GLU A 128 8.63 14.13 -1.22
N ARG A 129 8.86 12.81 -1.20
CA ARG A 129 7.88 11.84 -0.70
C ARG A 129 7.60 11.99 0.79
N GLU A 130 8.63 12.15 1.64
CA GLU A 130 8.43 12.39 3.08
C GLU A 130 7.53 13.62 3.34
N ILE A 131 7.75 14.71 2.56
CA ILE A 131 6.95 15.94 2.63
C ILE A 131 5.51 15.71 2.17
N ALA A 132 5.32 15.00 1.05
CA ALA A 132 3.98 14.70 0.54
C ALA A 132 3.15 13.93 1.58
N PHE A 133 3.74 12.92 2.24
CA PHE A 133 3.05 12.15 3.28
C PHE A 133 2.72 12.96 4.53
N ASP A 134 3.55 13.94 4.91
CA ASP A 134 3.23 14.84 6.03
C ASP A 134 1.99 15.70 5.73
N SER A 135 1.68 15.95 4.45
CA SER A 135 0.47 16.67 4.05
C SER A 135 -0.80 15.81 4.19
N ASP A 136 -0.72 14.50 3.94
CA ASP A 136 -1.82 13.54 4.09
C ASP A 136 -2.26 13.38 5.56
N LYS A 137 -1.38 13.68 6.52
CA LYS A 137 -1.70 13.64 7.96
C LYS A 137 -2.86 14.57 8.35
N LYS A 138 -2.99 15.74 7.70
CA LYS A 138 -3.99 16.77 8.03
C LYS A 138 -5.43 16.32 7.75
N LEU A 139 -5.58 15.24 7.00
CA LEU A 139 -6.87 14.64 6.67
C LEU A 139 -7.56 14.00 7.87
N PHE A 140 -6.78 13.28 8.67
CA PHE A 140 -7.28 12.47 9.76
C PHE A 140 -7.79 13.33 10.93
N GLU A 141 -7.14 14.46 11.18
CA GLU A 141 -7.43 15.36 12.30
C GLU A 141 -8.83 16.02 12.23
N LYS A 142 -9.48 16.05 11.06
CA LYS A 142 -10.76 16.75 10.87
C LYS A 142 -12.02 15.93 11.20
N LEU A 143 -11.91 14.62 11.37
CA LEU A 143 -13.07 13.73 11.57
C LEU A 143 -13.33 13.34 13.04
N TYR A 144 -12.57 13.88 13.98
CA TYR A 144 -12.69 13.58 15.41
C TYR A 144 -13.93 14.23 16.04
N GLY A 145 -14.98 13.42 16.25
CA GLY A 145 -16.07 13.73 17.16
C GLY A 145 -15.84 13.08 18.54
N ASN A 146 -16.21 13.77 19.62
CA ASN A 146 -15.95 13.40 21.03
C ASN A 146 -16.80 12.22 21.58
N LYS A 147 -17.26 11.28 20.76
CA LYS A 147 -18.06 10.14 21.24
C LYS A 147 -17.34 8.83 20.92
N ASN A 148 -17.13 8.00 21.95
CA ASN A 148 -16.62 6.64 21.79
C ASN A 148 -17.53 5.87 20.83
N GLU A 149 -16.94 5.15 19.88
CA GLU A 149 -17.66 4.31 18.92
C GLU A 149 -17.37 2.85 19.28
N PRO A 150 -18.34 2.08 19.81
CA PRO A 150 -18.05 0.77 20.39
C PRO A 150 -17.72 -0.30 19.34
N ASN A 151 -18.19 -0.13 18.11
CA ASN A 151 -18.10 -1.15 17.06
C ASN A 151 -17.69 -0.50 15.72
N PHE A 152 -16.66 -1.07 15.08
CA PHE A 152 -16.12 -0.55 13.82
C PHE A 152 -17.12 -0.66 12.66
N ASP A 153 -17.85 -1.78 12.55
CA ASP A 153 -18.84 -1.99 11.50
C ASP A 153 -19.98 -0.97 11.58
N ALA A 154 -20.49 -0.70 12.79
CA ALA A 154 -21.48 0.34 13.01
C ALA A 154 -20.95 1.74 12.63
N PHE A 155 -19.68 2.01 12.97
CA PHE A 155 -19.04 3.27 12.64
C PHE A 155 -18.87 3.47 11.13
N ILE A 156 -18.42 2.45 10.40
CA ILE A 156 -18.27 2.58 8.94
C ILE A 156 -19.61 2.66 8.21
N THR A 157 -20.65 1.93 8.66
CA THR A 157 -22.00 2.08 8.13
C THR A 157 -22.49 3.52 8.28
N LYS A 158 -22.24 4.17 9.42
CA LYS A 158 -22.57 5.59 9.65
C LYS A 158 -21.79 6.52 8.71
N ILE A 159 -20.52 6.26 8.46
CA ILE A 159 -19.70 7.07 7.53
C ILE A 159 -20.20 6.94 6.09
N ILE A 160 -20.56 5.72 5.66
CA ILE A 160 -21.15 5.45 4.34
C ILE A 160 -22.50 6.18 4.20
N ASN A 161 -23.40 6.02 5.17
CA ASN A 161 -24.75 6.59 5.12
C ASN A 161 -24.75 8.13 5.12
N ASN A 162 -23.80 8.75 5.81
CA ASN A 162 -23.66 10.22 5.82
C ASN A 162 -22.92 10.77 4.60
N ARG A 163 -22.61 9.93 3.59
CA ARG A 163 -21.89 10.31 2.37
C ARG A 163 -20.50 10.93 2.61
N ASN A 164 -19.96 10.77 3.81
CA ASN A 164 -18.63 11.26 4.15
C ASN A 164 -17.54 10.54 3.34
N ILE A 165 -17.85 9.37 2.78
CA ILE A 165 -16.94 8.66 1.88
C ILE A 165 -16.54 9.49 0.65
N ILE A 166 -17.40 10.37 0.15
CA ILE A 166 -17.08 11.21 -1.02
C ILE A 166 -15.98 12.22 -0.68
N LYS A 167 -15.98 12.74 0.56
CA LYS A 167 -14.91 13.62 1.05
C LYS A 167 -13.59 12.86 1.14
N ILE A 168 -13.62 11.66 1.73
CA ILE A 168 -12.43 10.79 1.83
C ILE A 168 -11.86 10.52 0.43
N ILE A 169 -12.72 10.22 -0.55
CA ILE A 169 -12.27 9.94 -1.92
C ILE A 169 -11.70 11.18 -2.60
N HIS A 170 -12.37 12.32 -2.47
CA HIS A 170 -11.84 13.59 -2.96
C HIS A 170 -10.44 13.86 -2.39
N GLU A 171 -10.28 13.65 -1.09
CA GLU A 171 -9.02 13.88 -0.40
C GLU A 171 -7.89 12.94 -0.84
N PHE A 172 -8.18 11.67 -1.15
CA PHE A 172 -7.17 10.75 -1.67
C PHE A 172 -6.81 11.01 -3.15
N THR A 173 -7.75 11.50 -3.95
CA THR A 173 -7.63 11.50 -5.42
C THR A 173 -7.53 12.89 -6.05
N ASP A 174 -7.87 13.94 -5.30
CA ASP A 174 -8.20 15.30 -5.75
C ASP A 174 -9.36 15.38 -6.75
N ILE A 175 -10.15 14.30 -6.90
CA ILE A 175 -11.28 14.26 -7.84
C ILE A 175 -12.56 14.67 -7.13
N ASN A 176 -13.30 15.62 -7.71
CA ASN A 176 -14.63 15.99 -7.25
C ASN A 176 -15.68 15.19 -8.02
N LEU A 177 -16.41 14.33 -7.33
CA LEU A 177 -17.54 13.60 -7.91
C LEU A 177 -18.80 14.46 -7.86
N ASN A 178 -19.53 14.53 -8.98
CA ASN A 178 -20.87 15.11 -9.00
C ASN A 178 -21.86 14.20 -8.26
N ILE A 179 -23.10 14.69 -8.07
CA ILE A 179 -24.12 13.96 -7.32
C ILE A 179 -24.39 12.57 -7.93
N ILE A 180 -24.52 12.48 -9.25
CA ILE A 180 -24.83 11.22 -9.95
C ILE A 180 -23.68 10.21 -9.79
N GLN A 181 -22.43 10.65 -9.97
CA GLN A 181 -21.24 9.82 -9.76
C GLN A 181 -21.15 9.36 -8.30
N SER A 182 -21.45 10.24 -7.35
CA SER A 182 -21.44 9.94 -5.93
C SER A 182 -22.45 8.85 -5.55
N GLU A 183 -23.69 8.97 -6.02
CA GLU A 183 -24.72 7.93 -5.79
C GLU A 183 -24.30 6.59 -6.39
N LYS A 184 -23.79 6.62 -7.63
CA LYS A 184 -23.34 5.40 -8.31
C LYS A 184 -22.22 4.73 -7.52
N LEU A 185 -21.22 5.49 -7.09
CA LEU A 185 -20.12 4.98 -6.27
C LEU A 185 -20.63 4.38 -4.96
N ILE A 186 -21.47 5.10 -4.21
CA ILE A 186 -22.05 4.62 -2.94
C ILE A 186 -22.79 3.29 -3.15
N SER A 187 -23.65 3.21 -4.17
CA SER A 187 -24.45 2.01 -4.43
C SER A 187 -23.66 0.79 -4.88
N SER A 188 -22.42 0.97 -5.34
CA SER A 188 -21.58 -0.08 -5.91
C SER A 188 -20.18 -0.12 -5.31
N ILE A 189 -20.01 0.44 -4.10
CA ILE A 189 -18.71 0.63 -3.46
C ILE A 189 -17.94 -0.68 -3.29
N SER A 190 -18.64 -1.78 -3.04
CA SER A 190 -18.05 -3.12 -2.89
C SER A 190 -17.41 -3.66 -4.17
N CYS A 191 -17.72 -3.08 -5.34
CA CYS A 191 -17.12 -3.47 -6.62
C CYS A 191 -15.75 -2.80 -6.86
N TYR A 192 -15.41 -1.79 -6.06
CA TYR A 192 -14.17 -1.00 -6.19
C TYR A 192 -13.28 -1.29 -4.98
N LYS A 193 -12.45 -2.33 -5.11
CA LYS A 193 -11.70 -2.91 -4.00
C LYS A 193 -10.74 -1.90 -3.36
N ALA A 194 -10.05 -1.08 -4.16
CA ALA A 194 -9.06 -0.14 -3.65
C ALA A 194 -9.71 1.05 -2.95
N ILE A 195 -10.75 1.63 -3.55
CA ILE A 195 -11.59 2.68 -2.97
C ILE A 195 -12.21 2.19 -1.67
N TYR A 196 -12.78 0.98 -1.67
CA TYR A 196 -13.36 0.39 -0.49
C TYR A 196 -12.32 0.21 0.62
N ALA A 197 -11.14 -0.34 0.30
CA ALA A 197 -10.05 -0.48 1.26
C ALA A 197 -9.53 0.87 1.78
N ALA A 198 -9.41 1.90 0.93
CA ALA A 198 -8.98 3.23 1.32
C ALA A 198 -9.97 3.89 2.31
N ILE A 199 -11.27 3.77 2.04
CA ILE A 199 -12.33 4.24 2.95
C ILE A 199 -12.25 3.49 4.29
N ARG A 200 -12.09 2.15 4.24
CA ARG A 200 -12.00 1.32 5.44
C ARG A 200 -10.75 1.64 6.26
N ALA A 201 -9.59 1.77 5.62
CA ALA A 201 -8.33 2.18 6.25
C ALA A 201 -8.47 3.53 6.95
N ASN A 202 -9.01 4.54 6.26
CA ASN A 202 -9.21 5.87 6.84
C ASN A 202 -10.18 5.82 8.03
N THR A 203 -11.31 5.13 7.86
CA THR A 203 -12.31 4.97 8.92
C THR A 203 -11.75 4.21 10.12
N TYR A 204 -10.92 3.19 9.89
CA TYR A 204 -10.31 2.38 10.94
C TYR A 204 -9.28 3.17 11.74
N LEU A 205 -8.47 4.02 11.09
CA LEU A 205 -7.60 4.96 11.77
C LEU A 205 -8.39 5.91 12.68
N ASN A 206 -9.47 6.50 12.17
CA ASN A 206 -10.34 7.38 12.96
C ASN A 206 -10.99 6.63 14.14
N TYR A 207 -11.46 5.40 13.93
CA TYR A 207 -12.01 4.55 14.97
C TYR A 207 -11.00 4.29 16.09
N LEU A 208 -9.79 3.85 15.73
CA LEU A 208 -8.71 3.63 16.69
C LEU A 208 -8.38 4.90 17.45
N ALA A 209 -8.42 6.04 16.78
CA ALA A 209 -8.02 7.28 17.38
C ALA A 209 -9.04 7.87 18.34
N ILE A 210 -10.33 7.78 18.00
CA ILE A 210 -11.46 8.09 18.89
C ILE A 210 -11.40 7.23 20.14
N ASN A 211 -11.29 5.90 19.97
CA ASN A 211 -11.36 4.97 21.10
C ASN A 211 -10.11 4.98 21.98
N ASN A 212 -8.94 5.25 21.41
CA ASN A 212 -7.70 5.38 22.18
C ASN A 212 -7.42 6.83 22.64
N LYS A 213 -8.26 7.80 22.24
CA LYS A 213 -8.07 9.24 22.46
C LYS A 213 -6.67 9.74 22.07
N LYS A 214 -6.15 9.24 20.94
CA LYS A 214 -4.78 9.51 20.46
C LYS A 214 -4.77 9.59 18.95
N ILE A 215 -4.13 10.61 18.40
CA ILE A 215 -3.86 10.71 16.97
C ILE A 215 -2.98 9.53 16.54
N PRO A 216 -3.31 8.81 15.46
CA PRO A 216 -2.47 7.74 14.94
C PRO A 216 -1.07 8.27 14.66
N LYS A 217 -0.08 7.42 14.97
CA LYS A 217 1.29 7.70 14.58
C LYS A 217 1.43 7.64 13.05
N LYS A 218 2.44 8.34 12.54
CA LYS A 218 2.79 8.37 11.12
C LYS A 218 2.96 6.94 10.58
N ASP A 219 3.62 6.03 11.30
CA ASP A 219 3.79 4.62 10.87
C ASP A 219 2.48 3.94 10.42
N ARG A 220 1.38 4.12 11.16
CA ARG A 220 0.12 3.44 10.86
C ARG A 220 -0.54 3.84 9.55
N THR A 221 -0.29 5.05 9.05
CA THR A 221 -0.85 5.45 7.75
C THR A 221 -0.09 4.75 6.62
N TYR A 222 1.23 4.58 6.77
CA TYR A 222 2.10 3.87 5.81
C TYR A 222 1.70 2.41 5.71
N ASP A 223 1.53 1.74 6.86
CA ASP A 223 1.17 0.32 6.93
C ASP A 223 -0.11 0.02 6.12
N TYR A 224 -1.07 0.95 6.11
CA TYR A 224 -2.35 0.71 5.43
C TYR A 224 -2.31 0.98 3.92
N HIS A 225 -1.32 1.73 3.42
CA HIS A 225 -1.09 1.84 1.97
C HIS A 225 -0.77 0.47 1.36
N HIS A 226 0.04 -0.35 2.04
CA HIS A 226 0.35 -1.71 1.60
C HIS A 226 -0.91 -2.58 1.47
N LEU A 227 -1.87 -2.44 2.38
CA LEU A 227 -3.15 -3.16 2.30
C LEU A 227 -4.04 -2.66 1.16
N ILE A 228 -3.97 -1.36 0.80
CA ILE A 228 -4.73 -0.81 -0.32
C ILE A 228 -4.09 -1.20 -1.65
N ASP A 229 -2.77 -1.12 -1.76
CA ASP A 229 -2.03 -1.46 -2.99
C ASP A 229 -2.14 -2.95 -3.33
N SER A 230 -2.36 -3.79 -2.32
CA SER A 230 -2.43 -5.23 -2.47
C SER A 230 -3.81 -5.79 -2.77
N VAL A 231 -4.90 -5.01 -2.73
CA VAL A 231 -6.30 -5.54 -2.81
C VAL A 231 -6.64 -6.36 -4.06
N TYR A 232 -5.82 -6.25 -5.11
CA TYR A 232 -5.95 -7.02 -6.35
C TYR A 232 -5.04 -8.26 -6.41
N CYS A 233 -4.23 -8.48 -5.38
CA CYS A 233 -3.41 -9.67 -5.22
C CYS A 233 -4.22 -10.83 -4.60
N GLY A 234 -3.73 -12.05 -4.77
CA GLY A 234 -4.29 -13.22 -4.09
C GLY A 234 -3.91 -13.26 -2.62
N TYR A 235 -2.64 -13.00 -2.33
CA TYR A 235 -2.06 -13.06 -0.98
C TYR A 235 -1.27 -11.80 -0.65
N PHE A 236 -1.12 -11.55 0.64
CA PHE A 236 -0.30 -10.47 1.20
C PHE A 236 0.64 -11.05 2.26
N VAL A 237 1.94 -10.93 2.02
CA VAL A 237 2.98 -11.50 2.89
C VAL A 237 3.47 -10.42 3.85
N THR A 238 3.30 -10.64 5.15
CA THR A 238 3.90 -9.80 6.19
C THR A 238 4.08 -10.57 7.49
N ASP A 239 5.11 -10.21 8.26
CA ASP A 239 5.26 -10.63 9.65
C ASP A 239 4.80 -9.55 10.65
N ASP A 240 4.30 -8.41 10.16
CA ASP A 240 3.79 -7.34 11.03
C ASP A 240 2.45 -7.74 11.66
N ARG A 241 2.52 -8.15 12.93
CA ARG A 241 1.36 -8.52 13.75
C ARG A 241 0.29 -7.44 13.86
N LYS A 242 0.65 -6.15 13.82
CA LYS A 242 -0.33 -5.06 13.85
C LYS A 242 -1.07 -5.02 12.53
N LEU A 243 -0.36 -5.19 11.42
CA LEU A 243 -0.94 -5.19 10.09
C LEU A 243 -1.86 -6.41 9.88
N THR A 244 -1.42 -7.60 10.31
CA THR A 244 -2.25 -8.82 10.32
C THR A 244 -3.56 -8.62 11.11
N LYS A 245 -3.51 -7.91 12.25
CA LYS A 245 -4.71 -7.60 13.05
C LYS A 245 -5.61 -6.55 12.40
N ALA A 246 -5.04 -5.62 11.64
CA ALA A 246 -5.78 -4.56 10.97
C ALA A 246 -6.42 -5.03 9.66
N ALA A 247 -5.79 -5.96 8.95
CA ALA A 247 -6.18 -6.39 7.61
C ALA A 247 -7.68 -6.77 7.49
N PRO A 248 -8.28 -7.59 8.39
CA PRO A 248 -9.70 -7.95 8.27
C PRO A 248 -10.66 -6.75 8.33
N PHE A 249 -10.22 -5.64 8.94
CA PHE A 249 -11.00 -4.41 8.99
C PHE A 249 -10.84 -3.56 7.74
N ILE A 250 -9.81 -3.77 6.93
CA ILE A 250 -9.43 -2.89 5.82
C ILE A 250 -9.70 -3.54 4.46
N SER A 251 -9.24 -4.77 4.26
CA SER A 251 -9.35 -5.48 3.00
C SER A 251 -9.73 -6.95 3.23
N SER A 252 -10.13 -7.63 2.16
CA SER A 252 -10.46 -9.06 2.19
C SER A 252 -9.29 -9.93 1.67
N ILE A 253 -8.07 -9.39 1.68
CA ILE A 253 -6.90 -10.12 1.19
C ILE A 253 -6.49 -11.21 2.18
N GLU A 254 -6.04 -12.34 1.65
CA GLU A 254 -5.48 -13.41 2.46
C GLU A 254 -4.09 -13.02 2.94
N ILE A 255 -3.89 -13.02 4.26
CA ILE A 255 -2.62 -12.71 4.89
C ILE A 255 -1.88 -14.03 5.13
N ILE A 256 -0.62 -14.08 4.72
CA ILE A 256 0.30 -15.18 5.02
C ILE A 256 1.55 -14.60 5.70
N SER A 257 2.08 -15.30 6.70
CA SER A 257 3.38 -14.93 7.27
C SER A 257 4.51 -15.28 6.31
N PHE A 258 5.67 -14.66 6.49
CA PHE A 258 6.84 -15.01 5.70
C PHE A 258 7.25 -16.47 5.92
N SER A 259 7.21 -16.93 7.18
CA SER A 259 7.51 -18.32 7.50
C SER A 259 6.54 -19.33 6.83
N GLU A 260 5.26 -19.02 6.74
CA GLU A 260 4.28 -19.86 6.02
C GLU A 260 4.54 -19.84 4.51
N LEU A 261 4.92 -18.68 3.95
CA LEU A 261 5.31 -18.56 2.55
C LEU A 261 6.48 -19.49 2.20
N LEU A 262 7.47 -19.63 3.08
CA LEU A 262 8.61 -20.52 2.82
C LEU A 262 8.21 -22.00 2.87
N ASN A 263 7.29 -22.36 3.76
CA ASN A 263 6.95 -23.76 4.09
C ASN A 263 5.76 -24.35 3.31
N PHE A 264 5.12 -23.58 2.42
CA PHE A 264 3.95 -24.02 1.65
C PHE A 264 4.18 -25.26 0.76
#